data_AF-A0A534HSY4-F1
#
_entry.id   AF-A0A534HSY4-F1
#
_cell.length_a   1.000
_cell.length_b   1.000
_cell.length_c   1.000
_cell.angle_alpha   90.00
_cell.angle_beta   90.00
_cell.angle_gamma   90.00
#
_symmetry.space_group_name_H-M   'P 1'
#
loop_
_entity.id
_entity.type
_entity.pdbx_description
1 polymer ?
#
loop_
_entity_poly.entity_id
_entity_poly.type
_entity_poly.pdbx_seq_one_letter_code
_entity_poly.pdbx_strand_id
1 'polypeptide(L)'
;MASLDLVIIAAYMVGMVAVGFWTQRKATNQEQFLVAGRSVGPLLYSGTLAAIIIGGGATIGGVKLGYTYGISGMWLVSMYGLGMIVMGVVLV
;
A
#
# COMPACT_ATOMS: atom_id res chain seq x y z
N MET A 1 20.78 16.86 -11.59
CA MET A 1 19.70 15.86 -11.61
C MET A 1 19.63 15.11 -10.29
N ALA A 2 20.70 14.41 -9.85
CA ALA A 2 20.72 13.67 -8.58
C ALA A 2 20.38 14.48 -7.30
N SER A 3 20.74 15.77 -7.21
CA SER A 3 20.47 16.58 -6.02
C SER A 3 18.98 16.87 -5.82
N LEU A 4 18.23 17.12 -6.89
CA LEU A 4 16.78 17.37 -6.81
C LEU A 4 16.04 16.09 -6.43
N ASP A 5 16.42 14.96 -7.04
CA ASP A 5 15.82 13.66 -6.78
C ASP A 5 16.01 13.25 -5.31
N LEU A 6 17.22 13.42 -4.77
CA LEU A 6 17.52 13.15 -3.36
C LEU A 6 16.71 14.05 -2.41
N VAL A 7 16.52 15.31 -2.76
CA VAL A 7 15.72 16.25 -1.95
C VAL A 7 14.26 15.82 -1.93
N ILE A 8 13.70 15.39 -3.06
CA ILE A 8 12.31 14.91 -3.14
C ILE A 8 12.13 13.64 -2.30
N ILE A 9 13.06 12.69 -2.41
CA ILE A 9 13.04 11.44 -1.63
C ILE A 9 13.12 11.76 -0.13
N ALA A 10 14.04 12.63 0.28
CA ALA A 10 14.19 13.04 1.67
C ALA A 10 12.92 13.72 2.20
N ALA A 11 12.32 14.62 1.42
CA ALA A 11 11.07 15.29 1.78
C ALA A 11 9.91 14.31 1.94
N TYR A 12 9.78 13.32 1.04
CA TYR A 12 8.78 12.27 1.13
C TYR A 12 8.95 11.43 2.43
N MET A 13 10.18 11.01 2.73
CA MET A 13 10.49 10.24 3.95
C MET A 13 10.14 11.03 5.22
N VAL A 14 10.52 12.31 5.28
CA VAL A 14 10.17 13.20 6.41
C VAL A 14 8.66 13.35 6.54
N GLY A 15 7.95 13.53 5.42
CA GLY A 15 6.49 13.61 5.39
C GLY A 15 5.83 12.36 5.96
N MET A 16 6.27 11.17 5.54
CA MET A 16 5.76 9.89 6.03
C MET A 16 5.98 9.73 7.54
N VAL A 17 7.15 10.10 8.05
CA VAL A 17 7.46 10.05 9.49
C VAL A 17 6.60 11.05 10.27
N ALA A 18 6.43 12.27 9.77
CA ALA A 18 5.61 13.30 10.42
C ALA A 18 4.14 12.86 10.53
N VAL A 19 3.58 12.26 9.47
CA VAL A 19 2.23 11.68 9.50
C VAL A 19 2.14 10.55 10.52
N GLY A 20 3.15 9.68 10.60
CA GLY A 20 3.23 8.61 11.60
C GLY A 20 3.21 9.12 13.04
N PHE A 21 4.00 10.13 13.36
CA PHE A 21 3.98 10.76 14.70
C PHE A 21 2.65 11.43 15.02
N TRP A 22 2.00 12.04 14.02
CA TRP A 22 0.69 12.66 14.20
C TRP A 22 -0.42 11.62 14.45
N THR A 23 -0.42 10.50 13.73
CA THR A 23 -1.40 9.43 13.91
C THR A 23 -1.16 8.62 15.18
N GLN A 24 0.10 8.43 15.60
CA GLN A 24 0.43 7.77 16.86
C GLN A 24 -0.25 8.45 18.05
N ARG A 25 -0.29 9.79 18.06
CA ARG A 25 -0.96 10.56 19.14
C ARG A 25 -2.48 10.35 19.20
N LYS A 26 -3.09 9.80 18.14
CA LYS A 26 -4.53 9.49 18.07
C LYS A 26 -4.85 8.04 18.43
N ALA A 27 -3.86 7.16 18.47
CA ALA A 27 -4.04 5.73 18.76
C ALA A 27 -3.90 5.47 20.27
N THR A 28 -4.95 5.79 21.04
CA THR A 28 -4.91 5.69 22.51
C THR A 28 -5.14 4.26 23.02
N ASN A 29 -5.89 3.44 22.29
CA ASN A 29 -6.28 2.08 22.68
C ASN A 29 -5.91 1.03 21.61
N GLN A 30 -5.73 -0.24 22.02
CA GLN A 30 -5.42 -1.35 21.11
C GLN A 30 -6.44 -1.50 19.97
N GLU A 31 -7.74 -1.33 20.22
CA GLU A 31 -8.76 -1.40 19.16
C GLU A 31 -8.63 -0.25 18.13
N GLN A 32 -8.24 0.95 18.58
CA GLN A 32 -7.96 2.06 17.66
C GLN A 32 -6.67 1.84 16.87
N PHE A 33 -5.71 1.12 17.43
CA PHE A 33 -4.47 0.80 16.73
C PHE A 33 -4.65 -0.34 15.72
N LEU A 34 -5.37 -1.40 16.08
CA LEU A 34 -5.51 -2.61 15.26
C LEU A 34 -6.56 -2.46 14.16
N VAL A 35 -7.68 -1.80 14.44
CA VAL A 35 -8.82 -1.72 13.51
C VAL A 35 -9.35 -0.30 13.33
N ALA A 36 -8.62 0.73 13.80
CA ALA A 36 -9.04 2.12 13.74
C ALA A 36 -10.47 2.35 14.28
N GLY A 37 -10.84 1.57 15.31
CA GLY A 37 -12.17 1.63 15.94
C GLY A 37 -13.34 1.32 14.99
N ARG A 38 -13.09 0.59 13.89
CA ARG A 38 -14.08 0.26 12.85
C ARG A 38 -14.72 1.50 12.19
N SER A 39 -14.08 2.67 12.31
CA SER A 39 -14.56 3.94 11.77
C SER A 39 -14.11 4.21 10.33
N VAL A 40 -13.22 3.36 9.81
CA VAL A 40 -12.65 3.50 8.47
C VAL A 40 -13.68 3.02 7.45
N GLY A 41 -14.24 3.96 6.69
CA GLY A 41 -15.19 3.65 5.64
C GLY A 41 -14.59 2.72 4.57
N PRO A 42 -15.44 1.94 3.87
CA PRO A 42 -15.02 0.89 2.95
C PRO A 42 -14.15 1.37 1.79
N LEU A 43 -14.32 2.63 1.36
CA LEU A 43 -13.50 3.25 0.31
C LEU A 43 -12.05 3.47 0.78
N LEU A 44 -11.85 3.94 2.01
CA LEU A 44 -10.51 4.18 2.55
C LEU A 44 -9.81 2.86 2.88
N TYR A 45 -10.56 1.86 3.33
CA TYR A 45 -10.06 0.51 3.56
C TYR A 45 -9.60 -0.16 2.25
N SER A 46 -10.43 -0.14 1.20
CA SER A 46 -10.06 -0.70 -0.10
C SER A 46 -8.90 0.05 -0.77
N GLY A 47 -8.86 1.39 -0.66
CA GLY A 47 -7.76 2.20 -1.18
C GLY A 47 -6.41 1.92 -0.49
N THR A 48 -6.40 1.72 0.82
CA THR A 48 -5.16 1.40 1.57
C THR A 48 -4.68 -0.02 1.27
N LEU A 49 -5.59 -0.99 1.14
CA LEU A 49 -5.28 -2.34 0.65
C LEU A 49 -4.67 -2.29 -0.76
N ALA A 50 -5.24 -1.48 -1.66
CA ALA A 50 -4.71 -1.31 -3.00
C ALA A 50 -3.31 -0.70 -3.01
N ALA A 51 -3.07 0.32 -2.19
CA ALA A 51 -1.75 0.93 -2.05
C ALA A 51 -0.69 -0.07 -1.54
N ILE A 52 -1.04 -0.96 -0.61
CA ILE A 52 -0.14 -2.00 -0.10
C ILE A 52 0.20 -3.02 -1.19
N ILE A 53 -0.82 -3.48 -1.93
CA ILE A 53 -0.68 -4.53 -2.93
C ILE A 53 0.11 -4.03 -4.16
N ILE A 54 -0.13 -2.80 -4.60
CA ILE A 54 0.62 -2.12 -5.68
C ILE A 54 1.97 -1.58 -5.17
N GLY A 55 2.43 -2.04 -4.00
CA GLY A 55 3.74 -1.69 -3.45
C GLY A 55 4.90 -2.36 -4.18
N GLY A 56 6.10 -2.25 -3.57
CA GLY A 56 7.36 -2.67 -4.17
C GLY A 56 7.41 -4.13 -4.65
N GLY A 57 6.62 -5.03 -4.05
CA GLY A 57 6.52 -6.43 -4.46
C GLY A 57 5.85 -6.62 -5.83
N ALA A 58 4.73 -5.95 -6.10
CA ALA A 58 4.05 -6.04 -7.38
C ALA A 58 4.82 -5.31 -8.49
N THR A 59 5.41 -4.15 -8.18
CA THR A 59 6.18 -3.37 -9.17
C THR A 59 7.49 -4.07 -9.52
N ILE A 60 8.34 -4.39 -8.54
CA ILE A 60 9.66 -4.98 -8.80
C ILE A 60 9.54 -6.47 -9.12
N GLY A 61 8.70 -7.19 -8.36
CA GLY A 61 8.47 -8.62 -8.57
C GLY A 61 7.73 -8.90 -9.88
N GLY A 62 6.67 -8.15 -10.19
CA GLY A 62 5.95 -8.29 -11.46
C GLY A 62 6.84 -8.02 -12.67
N VAL A 63 7.69 -6.99 -12.62
CA VAL A 63 8.67 -6.71 -13.69
C VAL A 63 9.69 -7.83 -13.83
N LYS A 64 10.22 -8.36 -12.71
CA LYS A 64 11.14 -9.51 -12.74
C LYS A 64 10.49 -10.75 -13.34
N LEU A 65 9.27 -11.10 -12.91
CA LEU A 65 8.54 -12.24 -13.45
C LEU A 65 8.20 -12.06 -14.93
N GLY A 66 7.82 -10.84 -15.34
CA GLY A 66 7.59 -10.50 -16.74
C GLY A 66 8.85 -10.63 -17.60
N TYR A 67 10.01 -10.25 -17.06
CA TYR A 67 11.29 -10.40 -17.73
C TYR A 67 11.70 -11.87 -17.87
N THR A 68 11.55 -12.68 -16.82
CA THR A 68 11.98 -14.10 -16.82
C THR A 68 11.00 -15.02 -17.55
N TYR A 69 9.69 -14.79 -17.41
CA TYR A 69 8.63 -15.71 -17.85
C TYR A 69 7.68 -15.10 -18.89
N GLY A 70 7.96 -13.89 -19.38
CA GLY A 70 7.14 -13.21 -20.38
C GLY A 70 5.73 -12.89 -19.86
N ILE A 71 4.72 -13.10 -20.71
CA ILE A 71 3.30 -12.82 -20.41
C ILE A 71 2.80 -13.61 -19.19
N SER A 72 3.37 -14.79 -18.93
CA SER A 72 2.97 -15.58 -17.76
C SER A 72 3.33 -14.91 -16.42
N GLY A 73 4.28 -13.98 -16.41
CA GLY A 73 4.59 -13.14 -15.24
C GLY A 73 3.46 -12.20 -14.82
N MET A 74 2.48 -11.94 -15.70
CA MET A 74 1.30 -11.15 -15.37
C MET A 74 0.40 -11.83 -14.33
N TRP A 75 0.52 -13.15 -14.16
CA TRP A 75 -0.35 -13.90 -13.26
C TRP A 75 -0.33 -13.38 -11.82
N LEU A 76 0.84 -12.99 -11.32
CA LEU A 76 1.00 -12.46 -9.96
C LEU A 76 0.22 -11.15 -9.77
N VAL A 77 0.32 -10.22 -10.71
CA VAL A 77 -0.37 -8.92 -10.64
C VAL A 77 -1.88 -9.09 -10.86
N SER A 78 -2.29 -9.98 -11.77
CA SER A 78 -3.70 -10.30 -12.01
C SER A 78 -4.37 -10.93 -10.78
N MET A 79 -3.68 -11.85 -10.10
CA MET A 79 -4.17 -12.47 -8.87
C MET A 79 -4.27 -11.47 -7.71
N TYR A 80 -3.33 -10.52 -7.62
CA TYR A 80 -3.41 -9.40 -6.68
C TYR A 80 -4.62 -8.49 -6.94
N GLY A 81 -4.90 -8.17 -8.20
CA GLY A 81 -6.11 -7.44 -8.60
C GLY A 81 -7.40 -8.18 -8.23
N LEU A 82 -7.47 -9.49 -8.51
CA LEU A 82 -8.60 -10.32 -8.14
C LEU A 82 -8.78 -10.41 -6.61
N GLY A 83 -7.69 -10.58 -5.86
CA GLY A 83 -7.71 -10.59 -4.40
C GLY A 83 -8.28 -9.29 -3.81
N MET A 84 -7.95 -8.13 -4.40
CA MET A 84 -8.54 -6.85 -3.99
C MET A 84 -10.04 -6.78 -4.25
N ILE A 85 -10.50 -7.25 -5.41
CA ILE A 85 -11.93 -7.26 -5.73
C ILE A 85 -12.68 -8.14 -4.74
N VAL A 86 -12.15 -9.32 -4.42
CA VAL A 86 -12.75 -10.23 -3.44
C VAL A 86 -12.78 -9.61 -2.04
N MET A 87 -11.67 -9.02 -1.58
CA MET A 87 -11.63 -8.34 -0.28
C MET A 87 -12.61 -7.16 -0.22
N GLY A 88 -12.75 -6.41 -1.31
CA GLY A 88 -13.70 -5.30 -1.42
C GLY A 88 -15.18 -5.71 -1.55
N VAL A 89 -15.49 -6.97 -1.82
CA VAL A 89 -16.87 -7.50 -1.83
C VAL A 89 -17.21 -8.24 -0.54
N VAL A 90 -16.23 -8.84 0.13
CA VAL A 90 -16.44 -9.70 1.31
C VAL A 90 -16.27 -8.95 2.64
N LEU A 91 -15.31 -8.01 2.73
CA LEU A 91 -14.98 -7.32 3.99
C LEU A 91 -15.58 -5.91 4.11
N VAL A 92 -16.05 -5.34 3.00
CA VAL A 92 -16.70 -4.04 2.87
C VAL A 92 -18.21 -4.23 2.86
#